data_AF-A0A4R0YB39-F1
#
_entry.id   AF-A0A4R0YB39-F1
#
_cell.length_a   1.000
_cell.length_b   1.000
_cell.length_c   1.000
_cell.angle_alpha   90.00
_cell.angle_beta   90.00
_cell.angle_gamma   90.00
#
_symmetry.space_group_name_H-M   'P 1'
#
loop_
_entity.id
_entity.type
_entity.pdbx_description
1 polymer ?
#
loop_
_entity_poly.entity_id
_entity_poly.type
_entity_poly.pdbx_seq_one_letter_code
_entity_poly.pdbx_strand_id
1 'polypeptide(L)'
;MTLGPDLPELFRCERQGARLTVPACARMWRSARETRPAPWESRHHCLGCPVGAGNAGEKVETVALGAEEWRLVCCRCLRRAERLIHRKFCVSCFNRDREARIGRNAKGQTPRLVARLRPISIVVPQAGAVRTVTEARVLGAWEIMVAIARQATGPVAFGAAPGSLAAQPVQAQSAPD
;
A
#
# COMPACT_ATOMS: atom_id res chain seq x y z
N MET A 1 -28.03 29.07 -32.71
CA MET A 1 -26.77 28.49 -32.22
C MET A 1 -26.66 27.08 -32.76
N THR A 2 -25.97 26.91 -33.88
CA THR A 2 -25.59 25.60 -34.41
C THR A 2 -24.44 25.06 -33.57
N LEU A 3 -24.66 23.92 -32.90
CA LEU A 3 -23.59 23.18 -32.23
C LEU A 3 -22.61 22.70 -33.31
N GLY A 4 -21.33 23.07 -33.19
CA GLY A 4 -20.28 22.74 -34.17
C GLY A 4 -19.97 21.24 -34.26
N PRO A 5 -19.34 20.79 -35.36
CA PRO A 5 -19.26 19.38 -35.76
C PRO A 5 -18.27 18.49 -34.99
N ASP A 6 -17.46 19.02 -34.06
CA ASP A 6 -16.40 18.25 -33.39
C ASP A 6 -16.76 17.88 -31.94
N LEU A 7 -17.88 17.20 -31.75
CA LEU A 7 -18.15 16.55 -30.46
C LEU A 7 -17.29 15.29 -30.35
N PRO A 8 -16.47 15.14 -29.28
CA PRO A 8 -15.60 13.98 -29.15
C PRO A 8 -16.41 12.69 -29.08
N GLU A 9 -15.93 11.66 -29.79
CA GLU A 9 -16.58 10.35 -29.82
C GLU A 9 -16.78 9.79 -28.41
N LEU A 10 -18.01 9.35 -28.15
CA LEU A 10 -18.41 8.75 -26.89
C LEU A 10 -18.36 7.23 -27.00
N PHE A 11 -17.67 6.58 -26.07
CA PHE A 11 -17.66 5.12 -25.94
C PHE A 11 -18.32 4.69 -24.62
N ARG A 12 -18.82 3.46 -24.58
CA ARG A 12 -19.40 2.88 -23.36
C ARG A 12 -18.29 2.31 -22.48
N CYS A 13 -18.10 2.88 -21.29
CA CYS A 13 -17.19 2.34 -20.29
C CYS A 13 -17.93 1.34 -19.39
N GLU A 14 -17.61 0.06 -19.50
CA GLU A 14 -18.27 -0.99 -18.70
C GLU A 14 -17.99 -0.86 -17.20
N ARG A 15 -16.76 -0.47 -16.83
CA ARG A 15 -16.37 -0.29 -15.42
C ARG A 15 -17.11 0.84 -14.70
N GLN A 16 -17.51 1.88 -15.43
CA GLN A 16 -18.24 3.02 -14.89
C GLN A 16 -19.76 2.91 -15.13
N GLY A 17 -20.19 2.00 -16.01
CA GLY A 17 -21.57 1.94 -16.48
C GLY A 17 -22.03 3.20 -17.23
N ALA A 18 -21.09 4.00 -17.76
CA ALA A 18 -21.37 5.32 -18.34
C ALA A 18 -20.77 5.48 -19.74
N ARG A 19 -21.28 6.44 -20.52
CA ARG A 19 -20.67 6.87 -21.78
C ARG A 19 -19.69 8.01 -21.51
N LEU A 20 -18.45 7.85 -21.98
CA LEU A 20 -17.36 8.79 -21.75
C LEU A 20 -16.65 9.12 -23.05
N THR A 21 -16.07 10.31 -23.13
CA THR A 21 -15.11 10.63 -24.19
C THR A 21 -13.75 10.04 -23.83
N VAL A 22 -12.89 9.78 -24.83
CA VAL A 22 -11.52 9.31 -24.61
C VAL A 22 -10.73 10.23 -23.67
N PRO A 23 -10.75 11.58 -23.83
CA PRO A 23 -10.08 12.49 -22.90
C PRO A 23 -10.65 12.45 -21.47
N ALA A 24 -11.96 12.27 -21.30
CA ALA A 24 -12.57 12.15 -19.98
C ALA A 24 -12.13 10.87 -19.27
N CYS A 25 -12.08 9.74 -19.99
CA CYS A 25 -11.58 8.48 -19.45
C CYS A 25 -10.12 8.57 -19.00
N ALA A 26 -9.25 9.14 -19.85
CA ALA A 26 -7.84 9.34 -19.53
C ALA A 26 -7.65 10.23 -18.29
N ARG A 27 -8.40 11.35 -18.20
CA ARG A 27 -8.37 12.25 -17.05
C ARG A 27 -8.81 11.58 -15.75
N MET A 28 -9.90 10.80 -15.77
CA MET A 28 -10.35 10.06 -14.59
C MET A 28 -9.30 9.06 -14.11
N TRP A 29 -8.64 8.36 -15.05
CA TRP A 29 -7.58 7.43 -14.73
C TRP A 29 -6.34 8.11 -14.12
N ARG A 30 -5.86 9.23 -14.69
CA ARG A 30 -4.75 10.01 -14.12
C ARG A 30 -5.09 10.55 -12.73
N SER A 31 -6.29 11.13 -12.59
CA SER A 31 -6.78 11.63 -11.31
C SER A 31 -6.84 10.54 -10.23
N ALA A 32 -7.26 9.32 -10.59
CA ALA A 32 -7.29 8.19 -9.66
C ALA A 32 -5.88 7.73 -9.22
N ARG A 33 -4.85 7.93 -10.07
CA ARG A 33 -3.45 7.66 -9.74
C ARG A 33 -2.83 8.74 -8.86
N GLU A 34 -3.07 10.01 -9.19
CA GLU A 34 -2.56 11.17 -8.44
C GLU A 34 -3.17 11.21 -7.04
N THR A 35 -4.49 11.13 -6.96
CA THR A 35 -5.24 11.14 -5.70
C THR A 35 -6.08 9.88 -5.61
N ARG A 36 -5.59 8.92 -4.82
CA ARG A 36 -6.25 7.62 -4.68
C ARG A 36 -7.67 7.76 -4.12
N PRO A 37 -8.71 7.38 -4.87
CA PRO A 37 -10.10 7.47 -4.42
C PRO A 37 -10.43 6.42 -3.34
N ALA A 38 -11.44 6.71 -2.54
CA ALA A 38 -12.05 5.75 -1.63
C ALA A 38 -12.83 4.66 -2.40
N PRO A 39 -13.05 3.46 -1.82
CA PRO A 39 -13.74 2.36 -2.50
C PRO A 39 -15.14 2.67 -3.03
N TRP A 40 -15.83 3.64 -2.42
CA TRP A 40 -17.19 4.05 -2.80
C TRP A 40 -17.23 5.20 -3.81
N GLU A 41 -16.09 5.78 -4.19
CA GLU A 41 -16.04 6.80 -5.23
C GLU A 41 -15.97 6.16 -6.62
N SER A 42 -16.69 6.69 -7.61
CA SER A 42 -16.70 6.16 -8.98
C SER A 42 -15.29 6.04 -9.59
N ARG A 43 -14.38 6.98 -9.29
CA ARG A 43 -12.98 6.94 -9.74
C ARG A 43 -12.22 5.70 -9.25
N HIS A 44 -12.69 5.00 -8.22
CA HIS A 44 -12.07 3.77 -7.73
C HIS A 44 -11.95 2.70 -8.81
N HIS A 45 -12.96 2.57 -9.68
CA HIS A 45 -12.94 1.61 -10.79
C HIS A 45 -11.87 1.92 -11.85
N CYS A 46 -11.32 3.14 -11.85
CA CYS A 46 -10.24 3.56 -12.75
C CYS A 46 -8.85 3.12 -12.25
N LEU A 47 -8.69 2.69 -10.99
CA LEU A 47 -7.41 2.20 -10.47
C LEU A 47 -6.94 0.96 -11.26
N GLY A 48 -5.74 1.04 -11.85
CA GLY A 48 -5.17 -0.05 -12.64
C GLY A 48 -5.95 -0.42 -13.91
N CYS A 49 -6.86 0.43 -14.40
CA CYS A 49 -7.67 0.13 -15.58
C CYS A 49 -6.84 0.16 -16.87
N PRO A 50 -6.81 -0.92 -17.68
CA PRO A 50 -6.04 -0.96 -18.94
C PRO A 50 -6.58 -0.04 -20.02
N VAL A 51 -7.90 0.11 -20.11
CA VAL A 51 -8.53 1.04 -21.05
C VAL A 51 -8.18 2.49 -20.70
N GLY A 52 -8.24 2.84 -19.40
CA GLY A 52 -7.88 4.18 -18.93
C GLY A 52 -6.41 4.52 -19.17
N ALA A 53 -5.51 3.55 -18.94
CA ALA A 53 -4.09 3.68 -19.23
C ALA A 53 -3.82 3.86 -20.73
N GLY A 54 -4.42 3.00 -21.57
CA GLY A 54 -4.30 3.09 -23.04
C GLY A 54 -4.78 4.44 -23.58
N ASN A 55 -5.95 4.90 -23.11
CA ASN A 55 -6.49 6.22 -23.47
C ASN A 55 -5.62 7.39 -22.96
N ALA A 56 -4.83 7.18 -21.90
CA ALA A 56 -3.86 8.14 -21.40
C ALA A 56 -2.49 8.07 -22.09
N GLY A 57 -2.29 7.12 -23.01
CA GLY A 57 -1.00 6.86 -23.66
C GLY A 57 0.01 6.15 -22.75
N GLU A 58 -0.45 5.50 -21.70
CA GLU A 58 0.39 4.89 -20.67
C GLU A 58 0.16 3.37 -20.58
N LYS A 59 1.13 2.63 -20.06
CA LYS A 59 1.00 1.19 -19.80
C LYS A 59 0.52 0.96 -18.36
N VAL A 60 -0.33 -0.04 -18.14
CA VAL A 60 -0.68 -0.47 -16.77
C VAL A 60 0.54 -1.11 -16.15
N GLU A 61 1.07 -0.50 -15.09
CA GLU A 61 2.08 -1.14 -14.26
C GLU A 61 1.42 -2.19 -13.36
N THR A 62 1.88 -3.43 -13.43
CA THR A 62 1.46 -4.55 -12.56
C THR A 62 1.62 -4.24 -11.07
N VAL A 63 2.53 -3.32 -10.73
CA VAL A 63 2.81 -2.88 -9.36
C VAL A 63 1.61 -2.22 -8.68
N ALA A 64 0.75 -1.52 -9.44
CA ALA A 64 -0.45 -0.88 -8.90
C ALA A 64 -1.50 -1.91 -8.43
N LEU A 65 -1.52 -3.11 -9.00
CA LEU A 65 -2.44 -4.18 -8.60
C LEU A 65 -2.02 -4.81 -7.26
N GLY A 66 -0.73 -5.10 -7.09
CA GLY A 66 -0.21 -5.65 -5.83
C GLY A 66 -0.44 -4.71 -4.64
N ALA A 67 -0.23 -3.39 -4.82
CA ALA A 67 -0.48 -2.42 -3.75
C ALA A 67 -1.94 -2.40 -3.24
N GLU A 68 -2.93 -2.72 -4.09
CA GLU A 68 -4.34 -2.81 -3.69
C GLU A 68 -4.61 -4.05 -2.83
N GLU A 69 -3.99 -5.20 -3.12
CA GLU A 69 -4.11 -6.40 -2.28
C GLU A 69 -3.59 -6.15 -0.85
N TRP A 70 -2.51 -5.38 -0.74
CA TRP A 70 -1.92 -5.01 0.55
C TRP A 70 -2.59 -3.81 1.23
N ARG A 71 -3.62 -3.20 0.64
CA ARG A 71 -4.25 -1.95 1.13
C ARG A 71 -4.75 -2.07 2.55
N LEU A 72 -5.38 -3.19 2.88
CA LEU A 72 -6.04 -3.45 4.16
C LEU A 72 -5.28 -4.44 5.04
N VAL A 73 -4.05 -4.78 4.67
CA VAL A 73 -3.22 -5.70 5.44
C VAL A 73 -2.46 -4.95 6.53
N CYS A 74 -2.55 -5.36 7.79
CA CYS A 74 -1.74 -4.75 8.85
C CYS A 74 -0.25 -5.07 8.63
N CYS A 75 0.63 -4.06 8.65
CA CYS A 75 2.05 -4.32 8.41
C CYS A 75 2.72 -5.15 9.53
N ARG A 76 2.14 -5.15 10.74
CA ARG A 76 2.69 -5.86 11.91
C ARG A 76 2.28 -7.33 11.96
N CYS A 77 0.98 -7.60 11.85
CA CYS A 77 0.46 -8.96 11.98
C CYS A 77 0.12 -9.62 10.63
N LEU A 78 0.25 -8.89 9.52
CA LEU A 78 -0.04 -9.36 8.15
C LEU A 78 -1.47 -9.85 7.93
N ARG A 79 -2.40 -9.56 8.85
CA ARG A 79 -3.82 -9.89 8.69
C ARG A 79 -4.55 -8.76 7.98
N ARG A 80 -5.54 -9.14 7.17
CA ARG A 80 -6.51 -8.19 6.60
C ARG A 80 -7.37 -7.60 7.72
N ALA A 81 -7.69 -6.32 7.61
CA ALA A 81 -8.51 -5.57 8.55
C ALA A 81 -9.49 -4.67 7.80
N GLU A 82 -10.63 -4.34 8.39
CA GLU A 82 -11.60 -3.43 7.77
C GLU A 82 -11.03 -2.02 7.58
N ARG A 83 -10.14 -1.60 8.50
CA ARG A 83 -9.44 -0.32 8.44
C ARG A 83 -8.04 -0.41 9.04
N LEU A 84 -7.16 0.48 8.59
CA LEU A 84 -5.82 0.66 9.14
C LEU A 84 -5.68 2.05 9.79
N ILE A 85 -5.12 2.08 11.00
CA ILE A 85 -4.72 3.29 11.71
C ILE A 85 -3.38 3.77 11.14
N HIS A 86 -3.31 5.06 10.80
CA HIS A 86 -2.15 5.68 10.14
C HIS A 86 -1.68 4.94 8.87
N ARG A 87 -2.60 4.25 8.18
CA ARG A 87 -2.29 3.40 7.01
C ARG A 87 -1.22 2.33 7.31
N LYS A 88 -1.01 1.95 8.58
CA LYS A 88 0.08 1.06 9.02
C LYS A 88 -0.45 -0.16 9.78
N PHE A 89 -1.23 0.05 10.83
CA PHE A 89 -1.65 -1.01 11.76
C PHE A 89 -3.17 -1.26 11.75
N CYS A 90 -3.62 -2.50 11.97
CA CYS A 90 -5.00 -2.72 12.40
C CYS A 90 -5.22 -2.16 13.82
N VAL A 91 -6.48 -2.00 14.22
CA VAL A 91 -6.85 -1.45 15.54
C VAL A 91 -6.15 -2.19 16.70
N SER A 92 -6.08 -3.53 16.64
CA SER A 92 -5.41 -4.33 17.67
C SER A 92 -3.91 -4.07 17.76
N CYS A 93 -3.21 -4.06 16.61
CA CYS A 93 -1.77 -3.79 16.60
C CYS A 93 -1.45 -2.34 16.97
N PHE A 94 -2.31 -1.39 16.61
CA PHE A 94 -2.20 0.01 17.03
C PHE A 94 -2.32 0.14 18.55
N ASN A 95 -3.32 -0.49 19.15
CA ASN A 95 -3.51 -0.47 20.61
C ASN A 95 -2.31 -1.10 21.32
N ARG A 96 -1.83 -2.26 20.86
CA ARG A 96 -0.64 -2.91 21.44
C ARG A 96 0.62 -2.08 21.27
N ASP A 97 0.78 -1.39 20.15
CA ASP A 97 1.91 -0.47 19.94
C ASP A 97 1.84 0.72 20.90
N ARG A 98 0.64 1.29 21.08
CA ARG A 98 0.38 2.35 22.06
C ARG A 98 0.67 1.88 23.48
N GLU A 99 0.20 0.69 23.87
CA GLU A 99 0.51 0.07 25.17
C GLU A 99 2.03 -0.07 25.35
N ALA A 100 2.73 -0.60 24.34
CA ALA A 100 4.17 -0.74 24.37
C ALA A 100 4.91 0.61 24.40
N ARG A 101 4.27 1.69 23.96
CA ARG A 101 4.83 3.05 24.02
C ARG A 101 4.68 3.65 25.40
N ILE A 102 3.53 3.43 26.05
CA ILE A 102 3.29 3.91 27.41
C ILE A 102 3.84 2.95 28.49
N GLY A 103 4.35 1.78 28.10
CA GLY A 103 4.92 0.78 28.99
C GLY A 103 3.89 0.02 29.84
N ARG A 104 2.60 0.17 29.55
CA ARG A 104 1.49 -0.34 30.38
C ARG A 104 0.35 -0.86 29.50
N ASN A 105 -0.10 -2.09 29.78
CA ASN A 105 -1.28 -2.69 29.14
C ASN A 105 -2.57 -2.31 29.91
N ALA A 106 -3.72 -2.73 29.39
CA ALA A 106 -5.02 -2.51 30.04
C ALA A 106 -5.14 -3.05 31.49
N LYS A 107 -4.27 -4.00 31.90
CA LYS A 107 -4.21 -4.58 33.25
C LYS A 107 -3.16 -3.93 34.14
N GLY A 108 -2.52 -2.84 33.70
CA GLY A 108 -1.46 -2.17 34.46
C GLY A 108 -0.07 -2.81 34.36
N GLN A 109 0.09 -3.88 33.59
CA GLN A 109 1.35 -4.63 33.46
C GLN A 109 2.16 -4.22 32.24
N THR A 110 3.47 -4.49 32.25
CA THR A 110 4.34 -4.24 31.09
C THR A 110 3.94 -5.13 29.91
N PRO A 111 3.65 -4.55 28.72
CA PRO A 111 3.28 -5.34 27.56
C PRO A 111 4.45 -6.17 27.04
N ARG A 112 4.21 -7.47 26.81
CA ARG A 112 5.21 -8.40 26.23
C ARG A 112 5.79 -7.92 24.90
N LEU A 113 5.04 -7.09 24.18
CA LEU A 113 5.47 -6.53 22.90
C LEU A 113 6.72 -5.65 23.05
N VAL A 114 6.89 -4.95 24.17
CA VAL A 114 8.02 -4.03 24.41
C VAL A 114 9.36 -4.73 24.19
N ALA A 115 9.52 -5.94 24.74
CA ALA A 115 10.75 -6.72 24.64
C ALA A 115 11.10 -7.20 23.22
N ARG A 116 10.17 -7.08 22.26
CA ARG A 116 10.34 -7.57 20.89
C ARG A 116 10.55 -6.46 19.86
N LEU A 117 10.18 -5.22 20.21
CA LEU A 117 10.33 -4.07 19.34
C LEU A 117 11.80 -3.64 19.31
N ARG A 118 12.33 -3.44 18.12
CA ARG A 118 13.73 -3.03 17.93
C ARG A 118 13.85 -2.09 16.73
N PRO A 119 14.91 -1.25 16.68
CA PRO A 119 15.22 -0.48 15.50
C PRO A 119 15.62 -1.43 14.36
N ILE A 120 15.06 -1.20 13.18
CA ILE A 120 15.43 -1.91 11.96
C ILE A 120 15.58 -0.90 10.84
N SER A 121 16.64 -1.07 10.04
CA SER A 121 16.92 -0.30 8.85
C SER A 121 16.83 -1.20 7.62
N ILE A 122 16.22 -0.70 6.55
CA ILE A 122 16.21 -1.33 5.23
C ILE A 122 16.62 -0.32 4.16
N VAL A 123 17.14 -0.82 3.04
CA VAL A 123 17.47 -0.01 1.86
C VAL A 123 16.34 -0.14 0.84
N VAL A 124 15.97 0.98 0.24
CA VAL A 124 14.85 1.08 -0.70
C VAL A 124 15.34 1.78 -1.96
N PRO A 125 15.78 1.02 -2.98
CA PRO A 125 15.99 1.54 -4.32
C PRO A 125 14.62 1.84 -4.98
N GLN A 126 14.43 3.08 -5.42
CA GLN A 126 13.23 3.53 -6.12
C GLN A 126 13.57 4.64 -7.11
N ALA A 127 13.15 4.50 -8.38
CA ALA A 127 13.32 5.51 -9.43
C ALA A 127 14.75 6.07 -9.59
N GLY A 128 15.77 5.19 -9.52
CA GLY A 128 17.18 5.57 -9.67
C GLY A 128 17.83 6.16 -8.42
N ALA A 129 17.07 6.35 -7.33
CA ALA A 129 17.59 6.77 -6.03
C ALA A 129 17.61 5.60 -5.05
N VAL A 130 18.59 5.59 -4.14
CA VAL A 130 18.67 4.64 -3.04
C VAL A 130 18.51 5.41 -1.73
N ARG A 131 17.51 5.04 -0.94
CA ARG A 131 17.32 5.61 0.40
C ARG A 131 17.33 4.54 1.47
N THR A 132 17.83 4.88 2.65
CA THR A 132 17.73 4.04 3.86
C THR A 132 16.54 4.48 4.70
N VAL A 133 15.70 3.53 5.08
CA VAL A 133 14.54 3.76 5.96
C VAL A 133 14.78 3.04 7.27
N THR A 134 14.74 3.79 8.37
CA THR A 134 14.92 3.27 9.74
C THR A 134 13.65 3.47 10.54
N GLU A 135 13.17 2.40 11.16
CA GLU A 135 11.99 2.43 12.04
C GLU A 135 12.40 1.90 13.42
N ALA A 136 12.24 2.74 14.45
CA ALA A 136 12.77 2.46 15.79
C ALA A 136 12.05 1.32 16.54
N ARG A 137 10.79 1.04 16.17
CA ARG A 137 9.89 0.18 16.94
C ARG A 137 9.10 -0.76 16.03
N VAL A 138 9.79 -1.76 15.50
CA VAL A 138 9.18 -2.80 14.66
C VAL A 138 9.56 -4.20 15.14
N LEU A 139 8.74 -5.19 14.80
CA LEU A 139 9.06 -6.61 15.04
C LEU A 139 10.04 -7.17 14.00
N GLY A 140 10.09 -6.55 12.81
CA GLY A 140 10.88 -7.01 11.69
C GLY A 140 10.79 -6.11 10.46
N ALA A 141 11.65 -6.41 9.48
CA ALA A 141 11.77 -5.64 8.24
C ALA A 141 10.47 -5.63 7.42
N TRP A 142 9.67 -6.71 7.48
CA TRP A 142 8.38 -6.79 6.77
C TRP A 142 7.41 -5.68 7.16
N GLU A 143 7.45 -5.18 8.41
CA GLU A 143 6.60 -4.05 8.81
C GLU A 143 6.89 -2.80 7.98
N ILE A 144 8.17 -2.57 7.71
CA ILE A 144 8.66 -1.44 6.92
C ILE A 144 8.35 -1.69 5.45
N MET A 145 8.68 -2.88 4.93
CA MET A 145 8.46 -3.25 3.54
C MET A 145 6.98 -3.13 3.14
N VAL A 146 6.06 -3.68 3.95
CA VAL A 146 4.62 -3.61 3.68
C VAL A 146 4.10 -2.17 3.76
N ALA A 147 4.58 -1.38 4.72
CA ALA A 147 4.19 0.02 4.83
C ALA A 147 4.64 0.86 3.61
N ILE A 148 5.83 0.56 3.05
CA ILE A 148 6.36 1.22 1.86
C ILE A 148 5.64 0.73 0.60
N ALA A 149 5.54 -0.59 0.41
CA ALA A 149 4.91 -1.19 -0.77
C ALA A 149 3.47 -0.70 -0.97
N ARG A 150 2.71 -0.51 0.12
CA ARG A 150 1.35 0.04 0.09
C ARG A 150 1.28 1.47 -0.48
N GLN A 151 2.33 2.26 -0.28
CA GLN A 151 2.38 3.67 -0.66
C GLN A 151 3.15 3.89 -1.97
N ALA A 152 3.75 2.83 -2.51
CA ALA A 152 4.51 2.91 -3.74
C ALA A 152 3.58 3.22 -4.94
N THR A 153 3.97 4.21 -5.73
CA THR A 153 3.29 4.59 -6.97
C THR A 153 3.89 3.93 -8.22
N GLY A 154 4.98 3.17 -8.02
CA GLY A 154 5.69 2.41 -9.05
C GLY A 154 6.54 1.31 -8.42
N PRO A 155 7.38 0.60 -9.21
CA PRO A 155 8.19 -0.52 -8.73
C PRO A 155 9.04 -0.16 -7.51
N VAL A 156 9.00 -1.04 -6.49
CA VAL A 156 9.82 -0.93 -5.29
C VAL A 156 10.58 -2.23 -5.09
N ALA A 157 11.85 -2.11 -4.74
CA ALA A 157 12.67 -3.22 -4.28
C ALA A 157 13.19 -2.92 -2.87
N PHE A 158 13.63 -3.97 -2.17
CA PHE A 158 14.11 -3.88 -0.80
C PHE A 158 15.45 -4.59 -0.68
N GLY A 159 16.38 -3.95 0.03
CA GLY A 159 17.67 -4.52 0.41
C GLY A 159 17.86 -4.46 1.92
N ALA A 160 18.75 -5.30 2.44
CA ALA A 160 19.24 -5.15 3.80
C ALA A 160 20.10 -3.88 3.91
N ALA A 161 19.98 -3.15 5.02
CA ALA A 161 20.91 -2.06 5.30
C ALA A 161 22.23 -2.64 5.83
N PRO A 162 23.38 -2.00 5.53
CA PRO A 162 24.65 -2.38 6.14
C PRO A 162 24.51 -2.41 7.68
N GLY A 163 24.80 -3.56 8.29
CA GLY A 163 24.67 -3.78 9.74
C GLY A 163 23.28 -4.21 10.25
N SER A 164 22.27 -4.41 9.38
CA SER A 164 20.90 -4.75 9.82
C SER A 164 20.56 -6.24 9.87
N LEU A 165 21.44 -7.13 9.39
CA LEU A 165 21.21 -8.58 9.35
C LEU A 165 21.89 -9.28 10.52
N ALA A 166 21.32 -9.16 11.72
CA ALA A 166 21.36 -10.28 12.66
C ALA A 166 20.20 -11.21 12.26
N ALA A 167 20.49 -12.15 11.34
CA ALA A 167 19.55 -13.18 10.94
C ALA A 167 19.07 -13.95 12.18
N GLN A 168 17.77 -13.92 12.46
CA GLN A 168 17.17 -14.94 13.32
C GLN A 168 16.95 -16.18 12.44
N PRO A 169 17.42 -17.37 12.85
CA PRO A 169 17.13 -18.59 12.11
C PRO A 169 15.61 -18.83 12.10
N VAL A 170 15.05 -19.01 10.91
CA VAL A 170 13.69 -19.52 10.72
C VAL A 170 13.71 -20.95 11.24
N GLN A 171 13.11 -21.17 12.43
CA GLN A 171 12.80 -22.53 12.88
C GLN A 171 11.67 -23.05 12.00
N ALA A 172 12.00 -23.97 11.10
CA ALA A 172 11.03 -24.76 10.37
C ALA A 172 10.19 -25.54 11.38
N GLN A 173 8.89 -25.25 11.44
CA GLN A 173 7.94 -26.09 12.17
C GLN A 173 7.67 -27.31 11.30
N SER A 174 8.16 -28.46 11.74
CA SER A 174 7.80 -29.78 11.23
C SER A 174 6.30 -30.02 11.41
N ALA A 175 5.63 -30.45 10.33
CA ALA A 175 4.24 -30.88 10.35
C ALA A 175 4.08 -32.17 11.16
N PRO A 176 2.96 -32.38 11.87
CA PRO A 176 2.63 -33.68 12.47
C PRO A 176 2.09 -34.66 11.41
N ASP A 177 2.49 -35.92 11.55
CA ASP A 177 2.03 -37.09 10.78
C ASP A 177 0.54 -37.41 11.01
#